data_AF-A0A7V6LT59-F1
#
_entry.id   AF-A0A7V6LT59-F1
#
_cell.length_a   1.000
_cell.length_b   1.000
_cell.length_c   1.000
_cell.angle_alpha   90.00
_cell.angle_beta   90.00
_cell.angle_gamma   90.00
#
_symmetry.space_group_name_H-M   'P 1'
#
loop_
_entity.id
_entity.type
_entity.pdbx_description
1 polymer ?
#
loop_
_entity_poly.entity_id
_entity_poly.type
_entity_poly.pdbx_seq_one_letter_code
_entity_poly.pdbx_strand_id
1 'polypeptide(L)'
;MKRLFLFLALAVFVGSNALARPDRTENSDIEVYLLTCGPGQELYATWGHTALRVKDLNAGTDIVYNWGVFDFSTKHFAWKFAKGRLEYMLAYTTYDRFLDEYNYS
;
A
#
# COMPACT_ATOMS: atom_id res chain seq x y z
N MET A 1 -3.79 10.69 57.33
CA MET A 1 -2.57 10.89 56.51
C MET A 1 -2.36 9.77 55.48
N LYS A 2 -2.10 8.51 55.88
CA LYS A 2 -1.84 7.39 54.93
C LYS A 2 -2.99 7.05 53.97
N ARG A 3 -4.24 7.09 54.44
CA ARG A 3 -5.42 6.83 53.60
C ARG A 3 -5.63 7.88 52.51
N LEU A 4 -5.35 9.14 52.80
CA LEU A 4 -5.43 10.24 51.83
C LEU A 4 -4.38 10.09 50.71
N PHE A 5 -3.16 9.65 51.06
CA PHE A 5 -2.12 9.32 50.09
C PHE A 5 -2.52 8.18 49.14
N LEU A 6 -3.18 7.14 49.66
CA LEU A 6 -3.70 6.03 48.85
C LEU A 6 -4.81 6.48 47.89
N PHE A 7 -5.72 7.35 48.33
CA PHE A 7 -6.75 7.92 47.46
C PHE A 7 -6.15 8.82 46.38
N LEU A 8 -5.13 9.63 46.70
CA LEU A 8 -4.45 10.47 45.73
C LEU A 8 -3.69 9.63 44.69
N ALA A 9 -2.98 8.59 45.13
CA ALA A 9 -2.26 7.68 44.25
C ALA A 9 -3.19 6.92 43.30
N LEU A 10 -4.36 6.49 43.79
CA LEU A 10 -5.37 5.82 42.97
C LEU A 10 -6.00 6.79 41.96
N ALA A 11 -6.27 8.04 42.35
CA ALA A 11 -6.79 9.07 41.44
C ALA A 11 -5.80 9.42 40.32
N VAL A 12 -4.50 9.50 40.62
CA VAL A 12 -3.45 9.69 39.62
C VAL A 12 -3.39 8.49 38.67
N PHE A 13 -3.44 7.25 39.19
CA PHE A 13 -3.39 6.04 38.37
C PHE A 13 -4.58 5.91 37.40
N VAL A 14 -5.79 6.28 37.85
CA VAL A 14 -6.99 6.27 36.98
C VAL A 14 -6.96 7.42 35.97
N GLY A 15 -6.47 8.60 36.35
CA GLY A 15 -6.35 9.75 35.46
C GLY A 15 -5.36 9.56 34.30
N SER A 16 -4.28 8.79 34.50
CA SER A 16 -3.28 8.51 33.45
C SER A 16 -3.84 7.81 32.22
N ASN A 17 -4.89 6.99 32.40
CA ASN A 17 -5.48 6.21 31.30
C ASN A 17 -6.48 7.04 30.46
N ALA A 18 -6.94 8.20 30.97
CA ALA A 18 -7.87 9.07 30.26
C ALA A 18 -7.19 9.99 29.22
N LEU A 19 -5.84 10.09 29.24
CA LEU A 19 -5.05 10.83 28.25
C LEU A 19 -4.63 9.98 27.04
N ALA A 20 -4.88 8.67 27.08
CA ALA A 20 -4.78 7.81 25.90
C ALA A 20 -5.99 8.09 25.00
N ARG A 21 -6.00 9.26 24.37
CA ARG A 21 -6.87 9.52 23.23
C ARG A 21 -6.47 8.47 22.19
N PRO A 22 -7.39 7.63 21.67
CA PRO A 22 -7.08 6.92 20.44
C PRO A 22 -6.65 8.01 19.46
N ASP A 23 -5.46 7.85 18.89
CA ASP A 23 -4.97 8.72 17.83
C ASP A 23 -5.99 8.61 16.71
N ARG A 24 -7.03 9.44 16.79
CA ARG A 24 -8.03 9.59 15.76
C ARG A 24 -7.21 10.20 14.68
N THR A 25 -6.76 9.36 13.75
CA THR A 25 -6.00 9.73 12.56
C THR A 25 -6.52 11.09 12.10
N GLU A 26 -5.79 12.13 12.51
CA GLU A 26 -5.88 13.46 11.95
C GLU A 26 -5.79 13.18 10.45
N ASN A 27 -6.81 13.63 9.73
CA ASN A 27 -7.07 13.38 8.31
C ASN A 27 -5.76 13.00 7.60
N SER A 28 -5.49 11.70 7.42
CA SER A 28 -4.20 11.25 6.91
C SER A 28 -4.06 11.85 5.52
N ASP A 29 -3.08 12.72 5.33
CA ASP A 29 -2.77 13.30 4.03
C ASP A 29 -2.27 12.23 3.03
N ILE A 30 -2.17 10.98 3.47
CA ILE A 30 -1.96 9.82 2.62
C ILE A 30 -3.30 9.13 2.33
N GLU A 31 -3.65 9.09 1.05
CA GLU A 31 -4.77 8.34 0.49
C GLU A 31 -4.24 7.06 -0.16
N VAL A 32 -4.87 5.91 0.12
CA VAL A 32 -4.47 4.61 -0.44
C VAL A 32 -5.63 4.01 -1.22
N TYR A 33 -5.37 3.58 -2.46
CA TYR A 33 -6.37 2.98 -3.34
C TYR A 33 -5.87 1.64 -3.86
N LEU A 34 -6.79 0.69 -3.96
CA LEU A 34 -6.58 -0.53 -4.73
C LEU A 34 -7.05 -0.29 -6.16
N LEU A 35 -6.14 -0.37 -7.12
CA LEU A 35 -6.45 -0.27 -8.54
C LEU A 35 -6.59 -1.68 -9.10
N THR A 36 -7.71 -1.97 -9.76
CA THR A 36 -7.95 -3.27 -10.41
C THR A 36 -8.19 -3.03 -11.89
N CYS A 37 -7.33 -3.64 -12.72
CA CYS A 37 -7.39 -3.61 -14.16
C CYS A 37 -8.01 -4.92 -14.68
N GLY A 38 -8.90 -4.80 -15.67
CA GLY A 38 -9.44 -5.96 -16.36
C GLY A 38 -8.39 -6.70 -17.20
N PRO A 39 -8.75 -7.86 -17.76
CA PRO A 39 -7.91 -8.59 -18.70
C PRO A 39 -7.40 -7.73 -19.87
N GLY A 40 -6.11 -7.82 -20.19
CA GLY A 40 -5.50 -7.21 -21.38
C GLY A 40 -5.13 -8.25 -22.46
N GLN A 41 -4.69 -7.79 -23.62
CA GLN A 41 -4.30 -8.68 -24.74
C GLN A 41 -2.96 -9.40 -24.53
N GLU A 42 -2.08 -8.83 -23.71
CA GLU A 42 -0.76 -9.39 -23.46
C GLU A 42 -0.83 -10.63 -22.54
N LEU A 43 0.05 -11.61 -22.78
CA LEU A 43 0.05 -12.89 -22.06
C LEU A 43 0.03 -12.72 -20.53
N TYR A 44 0.81 -11.77 -20.03
CA TYR A 44 0.93 -11.50 -18.60
C TYR A 44 -0.24 -10.70 -18.01
N ALA A 45 -1.05 -10.06 -18.85
CA ALA A 45 -2.22 -9.28 -18.46
C ALA A 45 -3.54 -10.04 -18.68
N THR A 46 -3.49 -11.27 -19.19
CA THR A 46 -4.67 -12.09 -19.55
C THR A 46 -5.69 -12.25 -18.40
N TRP A 47 -5.24 -12.21 -17.14
CA TRP A 47 -6.10 -12.35 -15.96
C TRP A 47 -6.42 -11.03 -15.25
N GLY A 48 -6.05 -9.92 -15.86
CA GLY A 48 -6.07 -8.60 -15.24
C GLY A 48 -4.88 -8.39 -14.29
N HIS A 49 -4.92 -7.27 -13.58
CA HIS A 49 -3.84 -6.87 -12.68
C HIS A 49 -4.38 -6.05 -11.52
N THR A 50 -3.71 -6.10 -10.38
CA THR A 50 -4.03 -5.27 -9.22
C THR A 50 -2.78 -4.53 -8.76
N ALA A 51 -2.93 -3.24 -8.50
CA ALA A 51 -1.87 -2.36 -8.03
C ALA A 51 -2.31 -1.54 -6.82
N LEU A 52 -1.36 -1.05 -6.02
CA LEU A 52 -1.63 -0.18 -4.89
C LEU A 52 -1.21 1.25 -5.24
N ARG A 53 -2.15 2.18 -5.26
CA ARG A 53 -1.88 3.60 -5.39
C ARG A 53 -1.75 4.23 -4.00
N VAL A 54 -0.69 4.98 -3.79
CA VAL A 54 -0.45 5.78 -2.59
C VAL A 54 -0.28 7.23 -3.03
N LYS A 55 -1.20 8.08 -2.59
CA LYS A 55 -1.21 9.50 -2.90
C LYS A 55 -0.98 10.28 -1.63
N ASP A 56 0.16 10.97 -1.56
CA ASP A 56 0.56 11.80 -0.43
C ASP A 56 0.32 13.27 -0.80
N LEU A 57 -0.69 13.87 -0.17
CA LEU A 57 -1.11 15.26 -0.38
C LEU A 57 -0.10 16.27 0.19
N ASN A 58 0.69 15.89 1.21
CA ASN A 58 1.73 16.74 1.78
C ASN A 58 2.97 16.80 0.89
N ALA A 59 3.41 15.64 0.40
CA ALA A 59 4.55 15.54 -0.50
C ALA A 59 4.20 15.85 -1.97
N GLY A 60 2.89 15.90 -2.30
CA GLY A 60 2.40 16.06 -3.67
C GLY A 60 2.75 14.87 -4.58
N THR A 61 2.89 13.67 -4.01
CA THR A 61 3.25 12.46 -4.76
C THR A 61 2.02 11.58 -5.02
N ASP A 62 2.02 10.90 -6.16
CA ASP A 62 0.93 10.02 -6.57
C ASP A 62 1.50 8.79 -7.29
N ILE A 63 1.80 7.77 -6.48
CA ILE A 63 2.64 6.64 -6.89
C ILE A 63 1.82 5.36 -6.88
N VAL A 64 1.96 4.58 -7.94
CA VAL A 64 1.37 3.24 -8.07
C VAL A 64 2.46 2.20 -7.94
N TYR A 65 2.28 1.30 -6.98
CA TYR A 65 3.15 0.16 -6.72
C TYR A 65 2.57 -1.09 -7.36
N ASN A 66 3.39 -1.76 -8.17
CA ASN A 66 3.07 -2.94 -8.95
C ASN A 66 3.90 -4.13 -8.48
N TRP A 67 3.23 -5.22 -8.10
CA TRP A 67 3.88 -6.49 -7.81
C TRP A 67 3.78 -7.43 -9.01
N GLY A 68 4.72 -8.35 -9.13
CA GLY A 68 4.70 -9.32 -10.24
C GLY A 68 5.26 -8.75 -11.54
N VAL A 69 6.00 -7.64 -11.48
CA VAL A 69 6.76 -7.15 -12.64
C VAL A 69 7.94 -8.09 -12.89
N PHE A 70 8.35 -8.24 -14.14
CA PHE A 70 9.41 -9.15 -14.55
C PHE A 70 10.26 -8.49 -15.65
N ASP A 71 11.47 -9.00 -15.83
CA ASP A 71 12.37 -8.57 -16.90
C ASP A 71 12.11 -9.39 -18.18
N PHE A 72 11.60 -8.74 -19.23
CA PHE A 72 11.37 -9.36 -20.54
C PHE A 72 12.66 -9.86 -21.21
N SER A 73 13.82 -9.32 -20.85
CA SER A 73 15.12 -9.78 -21.36
C SER A 73 15.55 -11.12 -20.75
N THR A 74 14.82 -11.64 -19.77
CA THR A 74 15.08 -12.94 -19.14
C THR A 74 15.17 -14.06 -20.17
N LYS A 75 16.31 -14.76 -20.19
CA LYS A 75 16.51 -15.93 -21.06
C LYS A 75 15.41 -16.99 -20.84
N HIS A 76 14.78 -17.42 -21.93
CA HIS A 76 13.64 -18.35 -21.95
C HIS A 76 12.39 -17.83 -21.23
N PHE A 77 12.11 -16.53 -21.33
CA PHE A 77 10.97 -15.85 -20.70
C PHE A 77 9.66 -16.65 -20.74
N ALA A 78 9.13 -16.96 -21.94
CA ALA A 78 7.83 -17.61 -22.10
C ALA A 78 7.75 -18.97 -21.36
N TRP A 79 8.83 -19.76 -21.39
CA TRP A 79 8.90 -21.04 -20.68
C TRP A 79 8.96 -20.87 -19.16
N LYS A 80 9.72 -19.90 -18.68
CA LYS A 80 9.79 -19.59 -17.24
C LYS A 80 8.46 -19.02 -16.74
N PHE A 81 7.82 -18.15 -17.51
CA PHE A 81 6.50 -17.59 -17.22
C PHE A 81 5.46 -18.70 -17.08
N ALA A 82 5.34 -19.58 -18.09
CA ALA A 82 4.39 -20.69 -18.09
C ALA A 82 4.61 -21.68 -16.92
N LYS A 83 5.83 -21.76 -16.38
CA LYS A 83 6.17 -22.61 -15.23
C LYS A 83 6.17 -21.89 -13.88
N GLY A 84 5.86 -20.59 -13.83
CA GLY A 84 5.92 -19.80 -12.61
C GLY A 84 7.34 -19.68 -12.02
N ARG A 85 8.37 -19.63 -12.88
CA ARG A 85 9.80 -19.60 -12.50
C ARG A 85 10.50 -18.28 -12.84
N LEU A 86 9.74 -17.21 -13.05
CA LEU A 86 10.33 -15.89 -13.21
C LEU A 86 10.74 -15.31 -11.85
N GLU A 87 11.78 -14.49 -11.88
CA GLU A 87 12.10 -13.62 -10.77
C GLU A 87 11.21 -12.38 -10.90
N TYR A 88 10.28 -12.23 -9.97
CA TYR A 88 9.36 -11.13 -9.93
C TYR A 88 9.88 -10.03 -9.02
N MET A 89 9.56 -8.79 -9.36
CA MET A 89 9.97 -7.60 -8.63
C MET A 89 8.79 -6.68 -8.34
N LEU A 90 9.00 -5.83 -7.33
CA LEU A 90 8.18 -4.64 -7.11
C LEU A 90 8.69 -3.55 -8.04
N ALA A 91 7.79 -2.95 -8.81
CA ALA A 91 8.06 -1.71 -9.53
C ALA A 91 7.11 -0.61 -9.06
N TYR A 92 7.48 0.64 -9.28
CA TYR A 92 6.62 1.78 -9.01
C TYR A 92 6.64 2.77 -10.18
N THR A 93 5.54 3.48 -10.36
CA THR A 93 5.38 4.49 -11.41
C THR A 93 4.42 5.58 -10.93
N THR A 94 4.28 6.68 -11.68
CA THR A 94 3.25 7.69 -11.37
C THR A 94 1.86 7.19 -11.76
N TYR A 95 0.82 7.69 -11.11
CA TYR A 95 -0.56 7.31 -11.44
C TYR A 95 -0.92 7.59 -12.90
N ASP A 96 -0.52 8.73 -13.46
CA ASP A 96 -0.78 9.05 -14.86
C ASP A 96 -0.13 8.04 -15.82
N ARG A 97 1.13 7.67 -15.55
CA ARG A 97 1.83 6.69 -16.37
C ARG A 97 1.22 5.29 -16.24
N PHE A 98 0.76 4.93 -15.05
CA PHE A 98 0.00 3.69 -14.87
C PHE A 98 -1.28 3.68 -15.72
N LEU A 99 -2.03 4.79 -15.75
CA LEU A 99 -3.21 4.89 -16.61
C LEU A 99 -2.86 4.75 -18.09
N ASP A 100 -1.76 5.35 -18.56
CA ASP A 100 -1.30 5.17 -19.93
C ASP A 100 -0.95 3.70 -20.25
N GLU A 101 -0.35 2.98 -19.30
CA GLU A 101 -0.02 1.55 -19.50
C GLU A 101 -1.28 0.66 -19.61
N TYR A 102 -2.35 1.00 -18.88
CA TYR A 102 -3.56 0.17 -18.74
C TYR A 102 -4.80 0.65 -19.52
N ASN A 103 -4.80 1.87 -20.08
CA ASN A 103 -5.89 2.37 -20.92
C ASN A 103 -5.74 2.01 -22.41
N TYR A 104 -4.55 1.63 -22.86
CA TYR A 104 -4.26 1.25 -24.25
C TYR A 104 -4.07 -0.27 -24.44
N SER A 105 -4.29 -1.09 -23.40
CA SER A 105 -4.11 -2.55 -23.42
C SER A 105 -5.38 -3.35 -23.67
#